data_AF-A0A7Y9SUG7-F1
#
_entry.id   AF-A0A7Y9SUG7-F1
#
_cell.length_a   1.000
_cell.length_b   1.000
_cell.length_c   1.000
_cell.angle_alpha   90.00
_cell.angle_beta   90.00
_cell.angle_gamma   90.00
#
_symmetry.space_group_name_H-M   'P 1'
#
loop_
_entity.id
_entity.type
_entity.pdbx_description
1 polymer ?
#
loop_
_entity_poly.entity_id
_entity_poly.type
_entity_poly.pdbx_seq_one_letter_code
_entity_poly.pdbx_strand_id
1 'polypeptide(L)'
;MHSFASVDFNSITSIFEWLVGQWWAWAIVGVIALFFLVTWILPDAKVKASPEYSTTGAEADEIALGFLQIVNLPSGHWNDPTASLLGDREKKVLVDQWGVHTREEWLANIERLSTVRRRREVWVLYLAVRTELAQRLGRAPKAKEWLAAIVQEGGDKRDARTFVTSIEYAEAQVRKRVGKDIVTPDLFVKTLDGYGIGQAVAMATWGVALGHADVAEARAIIHRINVDGRPAFESWADFGLSYIVGRVMHWSDGNVDEKSFEKFGDGWSDFKAAATEKRNGPWATLSWSL
;
A
#
# COMPACT_ATOMS: atom_id res chain seq x y z
N MET A 1 -45.39 -5.74 0.63
CA MET A 1 -45.62 -6.17 -0.76
C MET A 1 -46.38 -5.05 -1.46
N HIS A 2 -45.70 -4.18 -2.22
CA HIS A 2 -46.40 -3.21 -3.07
C HIS A 2 -46.90 -3.93 -4.32
N SER A 3 -48.20 -3.80 -4.60
CA SER A 3 -48.81 -4.31 -5.84
C SER A 3 -48.21 -3.54 -7.02
N PHE A 4 -47.54 -4.24 -7.94
CA PHE A 4 -47.10 -3.64 -9.20
C PHE A 4 -48.31 -3.54 -10.12
N ALA A 5 -48.74 -2.31 -10.43
CA ALA A 5 -49.77 -2.06 -11.43
C ALA A 5 -49.32 -2.59 -12.80
N SER A 6 -50.19 -3.32 -13.51
CA SER A 6 -49.93 -3.84 -14.85
C SER A 6 -49.83 -2.68 -15.86
N VAL A 7 -48.70 -2.57 -16.57
CA VAL A 7 -48.46 -1.53 -17.58
C VAL A 7 -48.83 -2.06 -18.96
N ASP A 8 -49.66 -1.33 -19.69
CA ASP A 8 -49.86 -1.53 -21.11
C ASP A 8 -48.79 -0.76 -21.89
N PHE A 9 -47.90 -1.46 -22.57
CA PHE A 9 -46.77 -0.89 -23.31
C PHE A 9 -47.14 -0.35 -24.70
N ASN A 10 -48.40 -0.50 -25.14
CA ASN A 10 -48.85 0.05 -26.43
C ASN A 10 -49.50 1.44 -26.31
N SER A 11 -49.63 1.98 -25.09
CA SER A 11 -50.21 3.30 -24.85
C SER A 11 -49.16 4.24 -24.24
N ILE A 12 -48.90 5.35 -24.93
CA ILE A 12 -47.91 6.35 -24.51
C ILE A 12 -48.37 7.03 -23.20
N THR A 13 -49.67 7.21 -23.00
CA THR A 13 -50.23 7.83 -21.78
C THR A 13 -50.13 6.91 -20.57
N SER A 14 -50.37 5.60 -20.70
CA SER A 14 -50.19 4.65 -19.58
C SER A 14 -48.72 4.49 -19.18
N ILE A 15 -47.81 4.51 -20.16
CA ILE A 15 -46.36 4.51 -19.90
C ILE A 15 -45.96 5.79 -19.15
N PHE A 16 -46.50 6.94 -19.55
CA PHE A 16 -46.19 8.22 -18.91
C PHE A 16 -46.73 8.29 -17.47
N GLU A 17 -47.98 7.88 -17.25
CA GLU A 17 -48.57 7.80 -15.90
C GLU A 17 -47.84 6.80 -15.00
N TRP A 18 -47.41 5.66 -15.55
CA TRP A 18 -46.57 4.71 -14.81
C TRP A 18 -45.20 5.30 -14.44
N LEU A 19 -44.52 5.96 -15.39
CA LEU A 19 -43.23 6.63 -15.16
C LEU A 19 -43.31 7.75 -14.12
N VAL A 20 -44.39 8.53 -14.13
CA VAL A 20 -44.66 9.58 -13.12
C VAL A 20 -45.02 8.95 -11.77
N GLY A 21 -45.74 7.82 -11.77
CA GLY A 21 -46.05 7.04 -10.57
C GLY A 21 -44.84 6.37 -9.91
N GLN A 22 -43.73 6.19 -10.64
CA GLN A 22 -42.44 5.73 -10.09
C GLN A 22 -41.56 6.90 -9.56
N TRP A 23 -42.16 7.94 -8.98
CA TRP A 23 -41.44 9.08 -8.40
C TRP A 23 -40.28 8.69 -7.45
N TRP A 24 -40.43 7.57 -6.73
CA TRP A 24 -39.41 6.98 -5.87
C TRP A 24 -38.19 6.46 -6.64
N ALA A 25 -38.36 5.94 -7.87
CA ALA A 25 -37.25 5.52 -8.73
C ALA A 25 -36.44 6.72 -9.22
N TRP A 26 -37.10 7.84 -9.55
CA TRP A 26 -36.43 9.09 -9.91
C TRP A 26 -35.72 9.74 -8.72
N ALA A 27 -36.27 9.63 -7.51
CA ALA A 27 -35.58 10.04 -6.28
C ALA A 27 -34.30 9.21 -6.04
N ILE A 28 -34.35 7.89 -6.26
CA ILE A 28 -33.17 7.01 -6.18
C ILE A 28 -32.12 7.38 -7.24
N VAL A 29 -32.54 7.56 -8.50
CA VAL A 29 -31.63 7.99 -9.58
C VAL A 29 -31.02 9.35 -9.27
N GLY A 30 -31.79 10.28 -8.72
CA GLY A 30 -31.31 11.60 -8.27
C GLY A 30 -30.28 11.52 -7.15
N VAL A 31 -30.50 10.67 -6.14
CA VAL A 31 -29.54 10.44 -5.05
C VAL A 31 -28.26 9.77 -5.56
N ILE A 32 -28.38 8.79 -6.47
CA ILE A 32 -27.22 8.14 -7.09
C ILE A 32 -26.42 9.14 -7.93
N ALA A 33 -27.09 9.93 -8.77
CA ALA A 33 -26.46 10.96 -9.58
C ALA A 33 -25.79 12.03 -8.70
N LEU A 34 -26.45 12.47 -7.63
CA LEU A 34 -25.88 13.42 -6.66
C LEU A 34 -24.69 12.81 -5.92
N PHE A 35 -24.74 11.53 -5.55
CA PHE A 35 -23.62 10.83 -4.94
C PHE A 35 -22.42 10.74 -5.88
N PHE A 36 -22.63 10.40 -7.15
CA PHE A 36 -21.56 10.41 -8.17
C PHE A 36 -21.05 11.83 -8.44
N LEU A 37 -21.93 12.83 -8.49
CA LEU A 37 -21.55 14.23 -8.67
C LEU A 37 -20.72 14.73 -7.48
N VAL A 38 -21.14 14.42 -6.25
CA VAL A 38 -20.44 14.81 -5.01
C VAL A 38 -19.11 14.07 -4.90
N THR A 39 -19.06 12.77 -5.20
CA THR A 39 -17.78 12.02 -5.21
C THR A 39 -16.86 12.44 -6.36
N TRP A 40 -17.40 12.96 -7.46
CA TRP A 40 -16.62 13.50 -8.58
C TRP A 40 -16.12 14.94 -8.34
N ILE A 41 -16.88 15.76 -7.60
CA ILE A 41 -16.55 17.16 -7.30
C ILE A 41 -15.71 17.29 -6.01
N LEU A 42 -15.89 16.41 -5.03
CA LEU A 42 -15.10 16.46 -3.81
C LEU A 42 -13.63 16.21 -4.16
N PRO A 43 -12.74 17.18 -3.91
CA PRO A 43 -11.32 16.96 -4.14
C PRO A 43 -10.86 15.80 -3.27
N ASP A 44 -10.11 14.87 -3.87
CA ASP A 44 -9.44 13.80 -3.15
C ASP A 44 -8.79 14.39 -1.89
N ALA A 45 -9.11 13.82 -0.72
CA ALA A 45 -8.66 14.37 0.55
C ALA A 45 -7.13 14.52 0.56
N LYS A 46 -6.66 15.71 0.92
CA LYS A 46 -5.23 15.97 1.09
C LYS A 46 -4.66 15.08 2.19
N VAL A 47 -3.43 14.62 1.97
CA VAL A 47 -2.63 13.96 2.98
C VAL A 47 -2.41 14.94 4.13
N LYS A 48 -2.88 14.58 5.34
CA LYS A 48 -2.78 15.42 6.53
C LYS A 48 -1.41 15.22 7.20
N ALA A 49 -0.64 16.29 7.27
CA ALA A 49 0.57 16.38 8.09
C ALA A 49 0.24 17.01 9.46
N SER A 50 1.03 16.67 10.47
CA SER A 50 1.04 17.37 11.75
C SER A 50 1.68 18.75 11.55
N PRO A 51 1.12 19.83 12.13
CA PRO A 51 1.73 21.15 12.09
C PRO A 51 2.98 21.26 12.97
N GLU A 52 3.22 20.30 13.87
CA GLU A 52 4.33 20.31 14.82
C GLU A 52 5.65 19.82 14.21
N TYR A 53 5.59 19.10 13.09
CA TYR A 53 6.75 18.50 12.46
C TYR A 53 6.92 19.00 11.02
N SER A 54 8.17 19.07 10.55
CA SER A 54 8.45 19.49 9.19
C SER A 54 7.81 18.56 8.16
N THR A 55 7.43 19.11 7.01
CA THR A 55 7.00 18.35 5.82
C THR A 55 8.09 18.32 4.74
N THR A 56 9.25 18.89 5.03
CA THR A 56 10.41 19.02 4.14
C THR A 56 11.71 18.70 4.87
N GLY A 57 12.79 18.44 4.12
CA GLY A 57 14.10 18.10 4.67
C GLY A 57 14.23 16.65 5.10
N ALA A 58 15.42 16.29 5.58
CA ALA A 58 15.82 14.90 5.84
C ALA A 58 14.88 14.16 6.82
N GLU A 59 14.51 14.79 7.94
CA GLU A 59 13.65 14.12 8.92
C GLU A 59 12.24 13.80 8.38
N ALA A 60 11.70 14.67 7.53
CA ALA A 60 10.42 14.44 6.86
C ALA A 60 10.58 13.34 5.80
N ASP A 61 11.67 13.39 5.04
CA ASP A 61 12.00 12.40 4.03
C ASP A 61 12.13 10.98 4.58
N GLU A 62 12.84 10.83 5.70
CA GLU A 62 13.09 9.54 6.30
C GLU A 62 11.84 8.89 6.88
N ILE A 63 10.97 9.68 7.54
CA ILE A 63 9.71 9.15 8.09
C ILE A 63 8.67 8.88 7.00
N ALA A 64 8.76 9.55 5.85
CA ALA A 64 7.89 9.27 4.69
C ALA A 64 8.04 7.82 4.19
N LEU A 65 9.16 7.14 4.47
CA LEU A 65 9.32 5.71 4.21
C LEU A 65 8.32 4.84 5.01
N GLY A 66 7.88 5.31 6.18
CA GLY A 66 6.85 4.66 7.00
C GLY A 66 5.41 5.00 6.61
N PHE A 67 5.20 5.91 5.65
CA PHE A 67 3.90 6.50 5.34
C PHE A 67 2.76 5.48 5.28
N LEU A 68 2.90 4.45 4.44
CA LEU A 68 1.84 3.45 4.21
C LEU A 68 1.49 2.64 5.45
N GLN A 69 2.43 2.43 6.38
CA GLN A 69 2.14 1.71 7.62
C GLN A 69 1.53 2.64 8.67
N ILE A 70 2.01 3.88 8.77
CA ILE A 70 1.53 4.89 9.73
C ILE A 70 0.07 5.27 9.45
N VAL A 71 -0.32 5.41 8.17
CA VAL A 71 -1.70 5.80 7.81
C VAL A 71 -2.68 4.64 7.82
N ASN A 72 -2.23 3.43 7.48
CA ASN A 72 -3.07 2.23 7.47
C ASN A 72 -3.42 1.73 8.88
N LEU A 73 -2.47 1.82 9.82
CA LEU A 73 -2.75 1.71 11.25
C LEU A 73 -2.65 3.14 11.81
N PRO A 74 -3.73 3.95 11.73
CA PRO A 74 -3.70 5.41 11.86
C PRO A 74 -3.22 5.81 13.26
N SER A 75 -1.90 5.84 13.39
CA SER A 75 -1.17 6.01 14.65
C SER A 75 -0.71 7.45 14.82
N GLY A 76 -0.70 8.22 13.74
CA GLY A 76 -0.32 9.62 13.73
C GLY A 76 -0.50 10.23 12.35
N HIS A 77 -0.14 11.50 12.24
CA HIS A 77 0.16 12.08 10.94
C HIS A 77 1.44 11.46 10.36
N TRP A 78 1.59 11.48 9.04
CA TRP A 78 2.73 10.78 8.40
C TRP A 78 4.11 11.31 8.81
N ASN A 79 4.20 12.59 9.17
CA ASN A 79 5.44 13.26 9.58
C ASN A 79 5.66 13.28 11.10
N ASP A 80 4.74 12.67 11.86
CA ASP A 80 4.79 12.61 13.32
C ASP A 80 5.62 11.39 13.79
N PRO A 81 6.80 11.60 14.40
CA PRO A 81 7.65 10.52 14.89
C PRO A 81 7.15 9.91 16.21
N THR A 82 6.03 10.38 16.75
CA THR A 82 5.57 10.04 18.11
C THR A 82 4.35 9.15 18.15
N ALA A 83 3.70 8.92 17.00
CA ALA A 83 2.41 8.22 16.94
C ALA A 83 1.38 8.81 17.93
N SER A 84 1.21 10.13 17.89
CA SER A 84 0.40 10.92 18.84
C SER A 84 -1.10 10.58 18.85
N LEU A 85 -1.62 9.92 17.81
CA LEU A 85 -3.04 9.59 17.69
C LEU A 85 -3.40 8.22 18.28
N LEU A 86 -2.42 7.46 18.78
CA LEU A 86 -2.68 6.20 19.48
C LEU A 86 -3.28 6.46 20.86
N GLY A 87 -4.55 6.07 21.04
CA GLY A 87 -5.20 5.99 22.34
C GLY A 87 -4.76 4.75 23.14
N ASP A 88 -5.11 4.70 24.42
CA ASP A 88 -4.69 3.61 25.32
C ASP A 88 -5.15 2.23 24.85
N ARG A 89 -6.34 2.16 24.25
CA ARG A 89 -6.88 0.90 23.69
C ARG A 89 -6.05 0.46 22.49
N GLU A 90 -5.77 1.37 21.56
CA GLU A 90 -4.98 1.10 20.36
C GLU A 90 -3.56 0.67 20.74
N LYS A 91 -2.94 1.34 21.72
CA LYS A 91 -1.63 0.96 22.29
C LYS A 91 -1.65 -0.47 22.80
N LYS A 92 -2.66 -0.85 23.59
CA LYS A 92 -2.79 -2.22 24.12
C LYS A 92 -2.89 -3.27 22.99
N VAL A 93 -3.78 -3.04 22.02
CA VAL A 93 -3.94 -3.95 20.87
C VAL A 93 -2.63 -4.09 20.10
N LEU A 94 -1.93 -2.99 19.89
CA LEU A 94 -0.65 -2.96 19.19
C LEU A 94 0.41 -3.75 19.94
N VAL A 95 0.56 -3.52 21.25
CA VAL A 95 1.49 -4.26 22.11
C VAL A 95 1.22 -5.76 22.05
N ASP A 96 -0.03 -6.18 22.21
CA ASP A 96 -0.42 -7.59 22.17
C ASP A 96 -0.18 -8.23 20.78
N GLN A 97 -0.48 -7.50 19.70
CA GLN A 97 -0.34 -7.99 18.32
C GLN A 97 1.13 -8.13 17.90
N TRP A 98 1.98 -7.22 18.35
CA TRP A 98 3.39 -7.16 17.94
C TRP A 98 4.34 -7.79 18.95
N GLY A 99 3.86 -8.10 20.16
CA GLY A 99 4.66 -8.63 21.26
C GLY A 99 5.77 -7.66 21.63
N VAL A 100 5.42 -6.41 21.93
CA VAL A 100 6.36 -5.32 22.26
C VAL A 100 6.10 -4.76 23.65
N HIS A 101 5.99 -5.65 24.64
CA HIS A 101 5.71 -5.31 26.04
C HIS A 101 6.91 -4.62 26.69
N THR A 102 8.13 -4.92 26.24
CA THR A 102 9.36 -4.28 26.71
C THR A 102 10.12 -3.56 25.61
N ARG A 103 11.06 -2.71 26.02
CA ARG A 103 11.97 -2.00 25.10
C ARG A 103 12.83 -2.97 24.28
N GLU A 104 13.28 -4.06 24.89
CA GLU A 104 14.11 -5.07 24.23
C GLU A 104 13.31 -5.79 23.13
N GLU A 105 12.07 -6.16 23.41
CA GLU A 105 11.16 -6.77 22.42
C GLU A 105 10.83 -5.81 21.27
N TRP A 106 10.67 -4.52 21.59
CA TRP A 106 10.48 -3.46 20.60
C TRP A 106 11.70 -3.29 19.68
N LEU A 107 12.91 -3.20 20.24
CA LEU A 107 14.16 -3.12 19.47
C LEU A 107 14.38 -4.38 18.62
N ALA A 108 14.11 -5.56 19.16
CA ALA A 108 14.20 -6.82 18.44
C ALA A 108 13.21 -6.88 17.26
N ASN A 109 12.02 -6.31 17.40
CA ASN A 109 11.06 -6.19 16.30
C ASN A 109 11.57 -5.26 15.20
N ILE A 110 12.15 -4.10 15.55
CA ILE A 110 12.76 -3.19 14.57
C ILE A 110 13.88 -3.91 13.80
N GLU A 111 14.79 -4.57 14.52
CA GLU A 111 15.90 -5.31 13.91
C GLU A 111 15.41 -6.41 12.98
N ARG A 112 14.42 -7.21 13.40
CA ARG A 112 13.81 -8.25 12.55
C ARG A 112 13.17 -7.66 11.29
N LEU A 113 12.47 -6.54 11.43
CA LEU A 113 11.81 -5.88 10.30
C LEU A 113 12.81 -5.22 9.34
N SER A 114 13.94 -4.72 9.83
CA SER A 114 14.96 -4.06 9.00
C SER A 114 15.98 -5.04 8.39
N THR A 115 16.20 -6.22 8.99
CA THR A 115 17.20 -7.20 8.53
C THR A 115 16.57 -8.38 7.78
N VAL A 116 15.64 -9.09 8.42
CA VAL A 116 14.95 -10.26 7.84
C VAL A 116 13.86 -9.81 6.87
N ARG A 117 13.24 -8.64 7.10
CA ARG A 117 12.29 -7.97 6.19
C ARG A 117 11.14 -8.84 5.70
N ARG A 118 10.73 -9.84 6.50
CA ARG A 118 9.70 -10.86 6.15
C ARG A 118 10.03 -11.65 4.87
N ARG A 119 11.31 -11.77 4.51
CA ARG A 119 11.77 -12.50 3.33
C ARG A 119 11.47 -13.99 3.43
N ARG A 120 11.18 -14.59 2.27
CA ARG A 120 11.23 -16.04 2.06
C ARG A 120 12.31 -16.31 1.03
N GLU A 121 13.27 -17.16 1.36
CA GLU A 121 14.48 -17.35 0.56
C GLU A 121 14.17 -17.68 -0.90
N VAL A 122 13.24 -18.60 -1.15
CA VAL A 122 12.81 -18.97 -2.50
C VAL A 122 12.24 -17.77 -3.29
N TRP A 123 11.47 -16.89 -2.65
CA TRP A 123 10.90 -15.71 -3.31
C TRP A 123 11.98 -14.68 -3.65
N VAL A 124 12.97 -14.51 -2.76
CA VAL A 124 14.13 -13.64 -3.00
C VAL A 124 14.92 -14.15 -4.20
N LEU A 125 15.17 -15.46 -4.27
CA LEU A 125 15.87 -16.07 -5.41
C LEU A 125 15.10 -15.85 -6.72
N TYR A 126 13.79 -16.07 -6.74
CA TYR A 126 12.99 -15.87 -7.95
C TYR A 126 12.99 -14.41 -8.43
N LEU A 127 12.94 -13.43 -7.50
CA LEU A 127 13.02 -12.00 -7.84
C LEU A 127 14.43 -11.59 -8.29
N ALA A 128 15.48 -12.20 -7.73
CA ALA A 128 16.85 -12.01 -8.20
C ALA A 128 17.01 -12.48 -9.65
N VAL A 129 16.49 -13.66 -9.98
CA VAL A 129 16.44 -14.17 -11.37
C VAL A 129 15.69 -13.20 -12.29
N ARG A 130 14.57 -12.61 -11.83
CA ARG A 130 13.83 -11.60 -12.63
C ARG A 130 14.68 -10.37 -12.92
N THR A 131 15.37 -9.89 -11.90
CA THR A 131 16.16 -8.65 -11.94
C THR A 131 17.36 -8.82 -12.87
N GLU A 132 18.08 -9.93 -12.74
CA GLU A 132 19.19 -10.25 -13.63
C GLU A 132 18.73 -10.44 -15.08
N LEU A 133 17.62 -11.16 -15.29
CA LEU A 133 17.04 -11.32 -16.62
C LEU A 133 16.63 -9.96 -17.23
N ALA A 134 16.06 -9.06 -16.43
CA ALA A 134 15.69 -7.73 -16.88
C ALA A 134 16.91 -6.91 -17.33
N GLN A 135 18.02 -6.99 -16.59
CA GLN A 135 19.28 -6.33 -16.94
C GLN A 135 19.84 -6.86 -18.27
N ARG A 136 19.83 -8.19 -18.46
CA ARG A 136 20.29 -8.82 -19.72
C ARG A 136 19.40 -8.44 -20.92
N LEU A 137 18.09 -8.27 -20.71
CA LEU A 137 17.12 -7.93 -21.75
C LEU A 137 16.99 -6.42 -22.03
N GLY A 138 17.42 -5.56 -21.09
CA GLY A 138 17.17 -4.12 -21.14
C GLY A 138 15.69 -3.74 -20.98
N ARG A 139 14.85 -4.65 -20.46
CA ARG A 139 13.41 -4.45 -20.23
C ARG A 139 12.89 -5.45 -19.19
N ALA A 140 11.71 -5.17 -18.64
CA ALA A 140 11.01 -6.16 -17.82
C ALA A 140 10.78 -7.47 -18.59
N PRO A 141 11.10 -8.64 -18.02
CA PRO A 141 10.82 -9.93 -18.64
C PRO A 141 9.32 -10.26 -18.58
N LYS A 142 8.82 -10.95 -19.61
CA LYS A 142 7.46 -11.51 -19.60
C LYS A 142 7.41 -12.72 -18.65
N ALA A 143 6.25 -13.02 -18.04
CA ALA A 143 6.06 -14.20 -17.18
C ALA A 143 6.67 -15.50 -17.72
N LYS A 144 6.48 -15.79 -19.02
CA LYS A 144 7.02 -17.02 -19.62
C LYS A 144 8.55 -17.04 -19.66
N GLU A 145 9.18 -15.89 -19.93
CA GLU A 145 10.64 -15.73 -19.95
C GLU A 145 11.20 -15.89 -18.53
N TRP A 146 10.55 -15.24 -17.56
CA TRP A 146 10.93 -15.31 -16.16
C TRP A 146 10.77 -16.72 -15.56
N LEU A 147 9.62 -17.37 -15.80
CA LEU A 147 9.39 -18.74 -15.35
C LEU A 147 10.41 -19.72 -15.96
N ALA A 148 10.73 -19.57 -17.24
CA ALA A 148 11.74 -20.41 -17.90
C ALA A 148 13.12 -20.21 -17.26
N ALA A 149 13.51 -18.96 -16.98
CA ALA A 149 14.77 -18.65 -16.31
C ALA A 149 14.83 -19.25 -14.89
N ILE A 150 13.76 -19.14 -14.10
CA ILE A 150 13.71 -19.77 -12.77
C ILE A 150 13.93 -21.28 -12.85
N VAL A 151 13.29 -21.96 -13.81
CA VAL A 151 13.43 -23.42 -13.98
C VAL A 151 14.83 -23.80 -14.46
N GLN A 152 15.46 -22.97 -15.30
CA GLN A 152 16.84 -23.18 -15.74
C GLN A 152 17.84 -23.09 -14.59
N GLU A 153 17.60 -22.19 -13.63
CA GLU A 153 18.38 -22.06 -12.38
C GLU A 153 18.03 -23.13 -11.33
N GLY A 154 17.21 -24.13 -11.68
CA GLY A 154 16.88 -25.27 -10.81
C GLY A 154 15.66 -25.07 -9.89
N GLY A 155 14.89 -23.99 -10.06
CA GLY A 155 13.66 -23.76 -9.30
C GLY A 155 12.53 -24.74 -9.67
N ASP A 156 11.69 -25.09 -8.69
CA ASP A 156 10.50 -25.90 -8.95
C ASP A 156 9.50 -25.18 -9.86
N LYS A 157 9.10 -25.84 -10.94
CA LYS A 157 8.25 -25.25 -11.99
C LYS A 157 6.85 -24.89 -11.48
N ARG A 158 6.26 -25.69 -10.58
CA ARG A 158 4.89 -25.47 -10.10
C ARG A 158 4.86 -24.30 -9.13
N ASP A 159 5.80 -24.26 -8.20
CA ASP A 159 5.91 -23.20 -7.21
C ASP A 159 6.29 -21.88 -7.87
N ALA A 160 7.27 -21.89 -8.78
CA ALA A 160 7.64 -20.74 -9.59
C ALA A 160 6.46 -20.19 -10.41
N ARG A 161 5.65 -21.07 -11.01
CA ARG A 161 4.47 -20.64 -11.78
C ARG A 161 3.46 -19.91 -10.90
N THR A 162 3.19 -20.44 -9.71
CA THR A 162 2.27 -19.81 -8.73
C THR A 162 2.80 -18.44 -8.30
N PHE A 163 4.10 -18.37 -7.99
CA PHE A 163 4.76 -17.13 -7.59
C PHE A 163 4.72 -16.05 -8.68
N VAL A 164 5.15 -16.40 -9.90
CA VAL A 164 5.16 -15.46 -11.04
C VAL A 164 3.76 -14.94 -11.34
N THR A 165 2.76 -15.82 -11.35
CA THR A 165 1.36 -15.43 -11.59
C THR A 165 0.86 -14.46 -10.52
N SER A 166 1.17 -14.73 -9.24
CA SER A 166 0.76 -13.90 -8.11
C SER A 166 1.41 -12.51 -8.15
N ILE A 167 2.70 -12.43 -8.46
CA ILE A 167 3.43 -11.16 -8.60
C ILE A 167 2.87 -10.34 -9.77
N GLU A 168 2.72 -10.92 -10.96
CA GLU A 168 2.17 -10.20 -12.12
C GLU A 168 0.74 -9.71 -11.85
N TYR A 169 -0.08 -10.53 -11.21
CA TYR A 169 -1.43 -10.13 -10.84
C TYR A 169 -1.42 -8.95 -9.85
N ALA A 170 -0.64 -9.02 -8.77
CA ALA A 170 -0.56 -7.96 -7.78
C ALA A 170 -0.02 -6.65 -8.39
N GLU A 171 1.04 -6.71 -9.20
CA GLU A 171 1.58 -5.55 -9.92
C GLU A 171 0.54 -4.92 -10.84
N ALA A 172 -0.22 -5.74 -11.58
CA ALA A 172 -1.27 -5.25 -12.46
C ALA A 172 -2.39 -4.56 -11.68
N GLN A 173 -2.80 -5.09 -10.52
CA GLN A 173 -3.83 -4.46 -9.68
C GLN A 173 -3.33 -3.15 -9.05
N VAL A 174 -2.11 -3.12 -8.51
CA VAL A 174 -1.52 -1.88 -7.98
C VAL A 174 -1.44 -0.82 -9.08
N ARG A 175 -0.90 -1.17 -10.25
CA ARG A 175 -0.81 -0.26 -11.40
C ARG A 175 -2.17 0.27 -11.84
N LYS A 176 -3.18 -0.60 -11.88
CA LYS A 176 -4.56 -0.23 -12.25
C LYS A 176 -5.17 0.77 -11.25
N ARG A 177 -4.97 0.56 -9.95
CA ARG A 177 -5.62 1.33 -8.89
C ARG A 177 -4.89 2.63 -8.54
N VAL A 178 -3.56 2.60 -8.54
CA VAL A 178 -2.72 3.78 -8.24
C VAL A 178 -2.69 4.73 -9.43
N GLY A 179 -2.44 4.21 -10.63
CA GLY A 179 -2.29 5.00 -11.86
C GLY A 179 -1.02 4.64 -12.62
N LYS A 180 -1.09 4.67 -13.95
CA LYS A 180 0.03 4.33 -14.86
C LYS A 180 1.08 5.43 -14.96
N ASP A 181 0.73 6.63 -14.53
CA ASP A 181 1.58 7.80 -14.39
C ASP A 181 2.49 7.71 -13.16
N ILE A 182 2.04 7.00 -12.11
CA ILE A 182 2.83 6.77 -10.89
C ILE A 182 3.57 5.43 -10.98
N VAL A 183 2.84 4.34 -11.28
CA VAL A 183 3.42 2.99 -11.45
C VAL A 183 3.49 2.72 -12.94
N THR A 184 4.62 3.01 -13.55
CA THR A 184 4.79 2.91 -15.00
C THR A 184 4.76 1.46 -15.48
N PRO A 185 4.56 1.20 -16.79
CA PRO A 185 4.56 -0.16 -17.34
C PRO A 185 5.89 -0.90 -17.21
N ASP A 186 7.00 -0.17 -17.17
CA ASP A 186 8.36 -0.69 -17.01
C ASP A 186 8.75 -0.91 -15.54
N LEU A 187 8.02 -0.31 -14.59
CA LEU A 187 8.23 -0.56 -13.17
C LEU A 187 7.66 -1.93 -12.76
N PHE A 188 8.51 -2.73 -12.12
CA PHE A 188 8.20 -4.05 -11.57
C PHE A 188 8.93 -4.28 -10.25
N VAL A 189 8.41 -5.20 -9.45
CA VAL A 189 8.95 -5.56 -8.14
C VAL A 189 10.29 -6.30 -8.31
N LYS A 190 11.35 -5.72 -7.74
CA LYS A 190 12.69 -6.34 -7.62
C LYS A 190 12.92 -7.00 -6.26
N THR A 191 12.19 -6.56 -5.24
CA THR A 191 12.23 -7.08 -3.87
C THR A 191 10.87 -6.86 -3.18
N LEU A 192 10.53 -7.68 -2.19
CA LEU A 192 9.32 -7.53 -1.36
C LEU A 192 9.60 -6.84 -0.01
N ASP A 193 10.84 -6.34 0.16
CA ASP A 193 11.33 -5.75 1.41
C ASP A 193 10.57 -4.50 1.86
N GLY A 194 9.92 -3.78 0.93
CA GLY A 194 9.26 -2.50 1.22
C GLY A 194 8.26 -2.62 2.36
N TYR A 195 7.53 -3.74 2.44
CA TYR A 195 6.56 -3.96 3.52
C TYR A 195 7.22 -4.05 4.89
N GLY A 196 8.33 -4.79 5.01
CA GLY A 196 9.09 -4.89 6.25
C GLY A 196 9.68 -3.55 6.67
N ILE A 197 10.26 -2.82 5.71
CA ILE A 197 10.91 -1.53 5.95
C ILE A 197 9.90 -0.46 6.40
N GLY A 198 8.75 -0.34 5.73
CA GLY A 198 7.70 0.58 6.15
C GLY A 198 7.16 0.25 7.56
N GLN A 199 7.06 -1.05 7.89
CA GLN A 199 6.74 -1.49 9.25
C GLN A 199 7.80 -1.12 10.28
N ALA A 200 9.09 -1.21 9.93
CA ALA A 200 10.18 -0.85 10.83
C ALA A 200 10.13 0.64 11.21
N VAL A 201 9.86 1.53 10.24
CA VAL A 201 9.73 2.97 10.49
C VAL A 201 8.54 3.26 11.41
N ALA A 202 7.37 2.69 11.14
CA ALA A 202 6.20 2.85 12.02
C ALA A 202 6.43 2.26 13.42
N MET A 203 7.13 1.12 13.52
CA MET A 203 7.50 0.53 14.81
C MET A 203 8.38 1.49 15.62
N ALA A 204 9.30 2.21 14.97
CA ALA A 204 10.10 3.24 15.64
C ALA A 204 9.23 4.36 16.21
N THR A 205 8.22 4.84 15.47
CA THR A 205 7.30 5.87 15.97
C THR A 205 6.42 5.39 17.12
N TRP A 206 5.97 4.13 17.07
CA TRP A 206 5.19 3.52 18.14
C TRP A 206 5.99 3.37 19.43
N GLY A 207 7.32 3.19 19.33
CA GLY A 207 8.20 3.15 20.49
C GLY A 207 8.10 4.39 21.37
N VAL A 208 7.92 5.57 20.77
CA VAL A 208 7.73 6.82 21.50
C VAL A 208 6.37 6.83 22.21
N ALA A 209 5.28 6.50 21.50
CA ALA A 209 3.94 6.45 22.09
C ALA A 209 3.81 5.45 23.25
N LEU A 210 4.60 4.36 23.20
CA LEU A 210 4.64 3.30 24.22
C LEU A 210 5.61 3.60 25.36
N GLY A 211 6.41 4.67 25.28
CA GLY A 211 7.40 5.03 26.30
C GLY A 211 8.68 4.18 26.24
N HIS A 212 8.91 3.45 25.15
CA HIS A 212 10.13 2.66 24.94
C HIS A 212 11.33 3.52 24.56
N ALA A 213 11.12 4.67 23.91
CA ALA A 213 12.18 5.59 23.47
C ALA A 213 11.71 7.05 23.49
N ASP A 214 12.66 7.98 23.45
CA ASP A 214 12.38 9.39 23.14
C ASP A 214 12.39 9.66 21.63
N VAL A 215 12.04 10.90 21.23
CA VAL A 215 11.97 11.30 19.82
C VAL A 215 13.34 11.26 19.15
N ALA A 216 14.41 11.63 19.86
CA ALA A 216 15.75 11.70 19.29
C ALA A 216 16.27 10.29 18.95
N GLU A 217 16.04 9.32 19.84
CA GLU A 217 16.35 7.93 19.58
C GLU A 217 15.51 7.35 18.45
N ALA A 218 14.19 7.62 18.43
CA ALA A 218 13.33 7.17 17.35
C ALA A 218 13.79 7.71 15.98
N ARG A 219 14.20 8.99 15.91
CA ARG A 219 14.78 9.59 14.70
C ARG A 219 16.09 8.90 14.28
N ALA A 220 16.99 8.63 15.22
CA ALA A 220 18.23 7.91 14.92
C ALA A 220 17.97 6.49 14.38
N ILE A 221 16.97 5.79 14.93
CA ILE A 221 16.55 4.47 14.43
C ILE A 221 15.96 4.58 13.02
N ILE A 222 15.07 5.55 12.78
CA ILE A 222 14.46 5.81 11.47
C ILE A 222 15.53 6.13 10.41
N HIS A 223 16.53 6.94 10.77
CA HIS A 223 17.69 7.23 9.92
C HIS A 223 18.44 5.93 9.55
N ARG A 224 18.77 5.09 10.53
CA ARG A 224 19.46 3.81 10.28
C ARG A 224 18.65 2.89 9.35
N ILE A 225 17.33 2.78 9.56
CA ILE A 225 16.43 2.01 8.68
C ILE A 225 16.50 2.54 7.24
N ASN A 226 16.54 3.86 7.07
CA ASN A 226 16.66 4.50 5.77
C ASN A 226 18.02 4.17 5.11
N VAL A 227 19.13 4.34 5.81
CA VAL A 227 20.48 4.03 5.30
C VAL A 227 20.59 2.58 4.85
N ASP A 228 20.06 1.63 5.62
CA ASP A 228 20.16 0.19 5.33
C ASP A 228 19.13 -0.31 4.31
N GLY A 229 17.93 0.29 4.30
CA GLY A 229 16.78 -0.18 3.55
C GLY A 229 16.61 0.47 2.18
N ARG A 230 16.84 1.79 2.12
CA ARG A 230 16.57 2.61 0.92
C ARG A 230 17.37 2.18 -0.32
N PRO A 231 18.65 1.75 -0.23
CA PRO A 231 19.40 1.31 -1.42
C PRO A 231 18.79 0.13 -2.20
N ALA A 232 17.80 -0.58 -1.64
CA ALA A 232 17.08 -1.66 -2.32
C ALA A 232 16.04 -1.17 -3.35
N PHE A 233 15.79 0.14 -3.46
CA PHE A 233 14.83 0.72 -4.40
C PHE A 233 15.39 1.96 -5.10
N GLU A 234 14.81 2.29 -6.25
CA GLU A 234 15.26 3.40 -7.10
C GLU A 234 14.39 4.65 -7.00
N SER A 235 13.19 4.53 -6.44
CA SER A 235 12.23 5.64 -6.30
C SER A 235 11.15 5.34 -5.26
N TRP A 236 10.38 6.36 -4.89
CA TRP A 236 9.17 6.18 -4.09
C TRP A 236 8.15 5.24 -4.72
N ALA A 237 8.02 5.26 -6.06
CA ALA A 237 7.09 4.39 -6.76
C ALA A 237 7.53 2.91 -6.67
N ASP A 238 8.82 2.65 -6.79
CA ASP A 238 9.43 1.33 -6.62
C ASP A 238 9.21 0.81 -5.18
N PHE A 239 9.49 1.65 -4.18
CA PHE A 239 9.22 1.34 -2.78
C PHE A 239 7.74 1.06 -2.51
N GLY A 240 6.83 1.92 -2.98
CA GLY A 240 5.39 1.76 -2.78
C GLY A 240 4.84 0.49 -3.44
N LEU A 241 5.30 0.16 -4.65
CA LEU A 241 4.95 -1.08 -5.33
C LEU A 241 5.43 -2.30 -4.54
N SER A 242 6.70 -2.29 -4.09
CA SER A 242 7.25 -3.35 -3.23
C SER A 242 6.47 -3.51 -1.93
N TYR A 243 6.07 -2.40 -1.28
CA TYR A 243 5.31 -2.42 -0.05
C TYR A 243 3.96 -3.14 -0.23
N ILE A 244 3.14 -2.72 -1.20
CA ILE A 244 1.81 -3.29 -1.37
C ILE A 244 1.90 -4.75 -1.82
N VAL A 245 2.74 -5.06 -2.82
CA VAL A 245 2.90 -6.43 -3.30
C VAL A 245 3.47 -7.32 -2.19
N GLY A 246 4.47 -6.85 -1.45
CA GLY A 246 5.05 -7.55 -0.31
C GLY A 246 4.03 -7.86 0.79
N ARG A 247 3.15 -6.90 1.11
CA ARG A 247 2.06 -7.11 2.07
C ARG A 247 1.07 -8.16 1.60
N VAL A 248 0.60 -8.06 0.35
CA VAL A 248 -0.37 -9.01 -0.21
C VAL A 248 0.23 -10.41 -0.24
N MET A 249 1.45 -10.56 -0.77
CA MET A 249 2.17 -11.84 -0.83
C MET A 249 2.38 -12.45 0.56
N HIS A 250 2.74 -11.62 1.56
CA HIS A 250 2.94 -12.09 2.92
C HIS A 250 1.67 -12.71 3.53
N TRP A 251 0.54 -12.00 3.41
CA TRP A 251 -0.72 -12.41 4.05
C TRP A 251 -1.52 -13.43 3.24
N SER A 252 -1.27 -13.56 1.94
CA SER A 252 -1.88 -14.59 1.07
C SER A 252 -1.04 -15.87 0.96
N ASP A 253 0.08 -15.95 1.67
CA ASP A 253 1.04 -17.05 1.58
C ASP A 253 1.60 -17.26 0.14
N GLY A 254 1.65 -16.18 -0.64
CA GLY A 254 2.11 -16.19 -2.03
C GLY A 254 1.11 -16.72 -3.05
N ASN A 255 -0.14 -16.97 -2.65
CA ASN A 255 -1.24 -17.31 -3.55
C ASN A 255 -2.18 -16.11 -3.69
N VAL A 256 -1.90 -15.25 -4.67
CA VAL A 256 -2.65 -14.00 -4.86
C VAL A 256 -3.74 -14.19 -5.90
N ASP A 257 -4.97 -13.93 -5.47
CA ASP A 257 -6.18 -13.85 -6.27
C ASP A 257 -6.90 -12.52 -5.98
N GLU A 258 -8.08 -12.33 -6.60
CA GLU A 258 -8.87 -11.12 -6.42
C GLU A 258 -9.26 -10.88 -4.95
N LYS A 259 -9.73 -11.92 -4.25
CA LYS A 259 -10.21 -11.80 -2.87
C LYS A 259 -9.08 -11.44 -1.91
N SER A 260 -7.93 -12.10 -2.04
CA SER A 260 -6.76 -11.82 -1.22
C SER A 260 -6.18 -10.44 -1.52
N PHE A 261 -6.16 -10.01 -2.79
CA PHE A 261 -5.72 -8.66 -3.13
C PHE A 261 -6.69 -7.60 -2.58
N GLU A 262 -8.00 -7.80 -2.68
CA GLU A 262 -8.99 -6.90 -2.07
C GLU A 262 -8.82 -6.78 -0.56
N LYS A 263 -8.51 -7.89 0.12
CA LYS A 263 -8.34 -7.94 1.56
C LYS A 263 -7.03 -7.32 2.06
N PHE A 264 -5.92 -7.53 1.35
CA PHE A 264 -4.58 -7.19 1.85
C PHE A 264 -3.89 -6.06 1.08
N GLY A 265 -4.42 -5.67 -0.08
CA GLY A 265 -3.88 -4.63 -0.95
C GLY A 265 -4.53 -3.26 -0.77
N ASP A 266 -5.32 -3.05 0.28
CA ASP A 266 -6.10 -1.82 0.59
C ASP A 266 -5.28 -0.50 0.56
N GLY A 267 -3.97 -0.54 0.80
CA GLY A 267 -3.09 0.64 0.84
C GLY A 267 -2.84 1.34 -0.52
N TRP A 268 -3.48 0.92 -1.61
CA TRP A 268 -3.30 1.53 -2.94
C TRP A 268 -3.78 2.98 -2.99
N SER A 269 -4.83 3.33 -2.25
CA SER A 269 -5.38 4.70 -2.22
C SER A 269 -4.42 5.66 -1.52
N ASP A 270 -3.76 5.18 -0.47
CA ASP A 270 -2.76 5.94 0.29
C ASP A 270 -1.46 6.07 -0.49
N PHE A 271 -1.03 5.03 -1.20
CA PHE A 271 0.10 5.12 -2.13
C PHE A 271 -0.17 6.19 -3.21
N LYS A 272 -1.35 6.14 -3.84
CA LYS A 272 -1.76 7.17 -4.79
C LYS A 272 -1.73 8.57 -4.16
N ALA A 273 -2.24 8.70 -2.94
CA ALA A 273 -2.24 9.98 -2.22
C ALA A 273 -0.82 10.49 -1.95
N ALA A 274 0.09 9.62 -1.49
CA ALA A 274 1.48 9.94 -1.20
C ALA A 274 2.24 10.39 -2.45
N ALA A 275 1.97 9.78 -3.60
CA ALA A 275 2.61 10.07 -4.87
C ALA A 275 1.92 11.20 -5.67
N THR A 276 0.91 11.88 -5.12
CA THR A 276 0.19 12.96 -5.83
C THR A 276 0.45 14.34 -5.19
N GLU A 277 1.11 15.23 -5.92
CA GLU A 277 1.43 16.60 -5.46
C GLU A 277 0.18 17.40 -5.09
N LYS A 278 -0.89 17.34 -5.91
CA LYS A 278 -2.17 18.02 -5.63
C LYS A 278 -2.83 17.58 -4.31
N ARG A 279 -2.44 16.40 -3.80
CA ARG A 279 -2.90 15.86 -2.52
C ARG A 279 -1.94 16.16 -1.37
N ASN A 280 -0.92 17.00 -1.59
CA ASN A 280 0.19 17.22 -0.66
C ASN A 280 0.89 15.90 -0.28
N GLY A 281 1.02 14.99 -1.24
CA GLY A 281 1.66 13.71 -1.02
C GLY A 281 3.16 13.86 -0.71
N PRO A 282 3.67 13.28 0.39
CA PRO A 282 5.10 13.39 0.71
C PRO A 282 6.00 12.82 -0.38
N TRP A 283 5.61 11.72 -1.02
CA TRP A 283 6.42 11.07 -2.06
C TRP A 283 6.45 11.83 -3.39
N ALA A 284 5.52 12.78 -3.59
CA ALA A 284 5.54 13.68 -4.73
C ALA A 284 6.44 14.91 -4.51
N THR A 285 6.77 15.23 -3.26
CA THR A 285 7.43 16.49 -2.88
C THR A 285 8.82 16.28 -2.26
N LEU A 286 9.07 15.10 -1.72
CA LEU A 286 10.35 14.71 -1.13
C LEU A 286 11.18 13.88 -2.12
N SER A 287 12.50 14.08 -2.10
CA SER A 287 13.41 13.34 -2.97
C SER A 287 13.51 11.87 -2.57
N TRP A 288 13.77 10.97 -3.49
CA TRP A 288 14.17 9.61 -3.11
C TRP A 288 15.60 9.56 -2.54
N SER A 289 16.46 10.52 -2.85
CA SER A 289 17.82 10.56 -2.30
C SER A 289 17.85 11.18 -0.91
N LEU A 290 18.53 10.53 0.04
CA LEU A 290 18.89 11.09 1.35
C LEU A 290 20.01 12.12 1.23
#